data_AF-A0A523K1M1-F1
#
_entry.id   AF-A0A523K1M1-F1
#
_cell.length_a   1.000
_cell.length_b   1.000
_cell.length_c   1.000
_cell.angle_alpha   90.00
_cell.angle_beta   90.00
_cell.angle_gamma   90.00
#
_symmetry.space_group_name_H-M   'P 1'
#
loop_
_entity.id
_entity.type
_entity.pdbx_description
1 polymer ?
#
loop_
_entity_poly.entity_id
_entity_poly.type
_entity_poly.pdbx_seq_one_letter_code
_entity_poly.pdbx_strand_id
1 'polypeptide(L)'
;MIPVGLARTRPDYDGLTTPFGPGIDHPELAAAGLGPAPNESPNHVYTAVRSALYGLGLDAENYGRPEWNPLGELVSAGSTIVLKPNWIRHWNPSDD
;
A
#
# COMPACT_ATOMS: atom_id res chain seq x y z
N MET A 1 -3.10 15.53 18.58
CA MET A 1 -1.99 15.34 17.62
C MET A 1 -2.52 14.46 16.51
N ILE A 2 -2.26 14.77 15.24
CA ILE A 2 -2.68 13.92 14.11
C ILE A 2 -1.54 12.91 13.86
N PRO A 3 -1.80 11.59 13.89
CA PRO A 3 -0.76 10.61 13.59
C PRO A 3 -0.35 10.69 12.12
N VAL A 4 0.95 10.57 11.86
CA VAL A 4 1.52 10.60 10.50
C VAL A 4 2.53 9.47 10.37
N GLY A 5 2.31 8.59 9.40
CA GLY A 5 3.27 7.57 9.00
C GLY A 5 4.02 8.04 7.77
N LEU A 6 5.35 7.95 7.84
CA LEU A 6 6.25 8.37 6.78
C LEU A 6 7.02 7.16 6.26
N ALA A 7 7.12 7.06 4.94
CA ALA A 7 8.03 6.15 4.28
C ALA A 7 8.92 6.90 3.29
N ARG A 8 10.11 6.38 3.04
CA ARG A 8 11.02 6.86 2.01
C ARG A 8 11.23 5.76 0.99
N THR A 9 11.21 6.14 -0.29
CA THR A 9 11.43 5.22 -1.40
C THR A 9 11.97 5.98 -2.60
N ARG A 10 12.27 5.28 -3.69
CA ARG A 10 12.70 5.88 -4.95
C ARG A 10 11.53 6.64 -5.60
N PRO A 11 11.75 7.83 -6.18
CA PRO A 11 10.69 8.68 -6.72
C PRO A 11 10.33 8.32 -8.18
N ASP A 12 10.20 7.03 -8.49
CA ASP A 12 9.93 6.54 -9.84
C ASP A 12 9.00 5.32 -9.82
N TYR A 13 8.57 4.87 -11.00
CA TYR A 13 7.76 3.67 -11.22
C TYR A 13 8.41 2.75 -12.26
N ASP A 14 9.74 2.87 -12.46
CA ASP A 14 10.44 2.21 -13.55
C ASP A 14 10.42 0.69 -13.39
N GLY A 15 10.11 -0.02 -14.47
CA GLY A 15 10.05 -1.48 -14.48
C GLY A 15 8.80 -2.08 -13.82
N LEU A 16 7.85 -1.27 -13.35
CA LEU A 16 6.57 -1.75 -12.83
C LEU A 16 5.55 -1.92 -13.95
N THR A 17 4.83 -3.03 -13.94
CA THR A 17 3.82 -3.42 -14.92
C THR A 17 2.45 -3.60 -14.25
N THR A 18 1.38 -3.46 -15.05
CA THR A 18 0.02 -3.68 -14.56
C THR A 18 -0.17 -5.15 -14.14
N PRO A 19 -0.84 -5.45 -13.01
CA PRO A 19 -1.69 -4.54 -12.22
C PRO A 19 -0.98 -3.84 -11.04
N PHE A 20 0.34 -3.66 -11.10
CA PHE A 20 1.17 -2.98 -10.09
C PHE A 20 1.16 -3.64 -8.71
N GLY A 21 1.25 -4.98 -8.70
CA GLY A 21 1.35 -5.76 -7.47
C GLY A 21 2.63 -5.51 -6.66
N PRO A 22 2.78 -6.16 -5.51
CA PRO A 22 3.93 -5.96 -4.62
C PRO A 22 5.27 -6.39 -5.24
N GLY A 23 5.28 -7.31 -6.21
CA GLY A 23 6.51 -7.87 -6.79
C GLY A 23 7.33 -8.74 -5.84
N ILE A 24 6.86 -8.90 -4.60
CA ILE A 24 7.37 -9.79 -3.56
C ILE A 24 6.19 -10.38 -2.79
N ASP A 25 6.39 -11.54 -2.18
CA ASP A 25 5.36 -12.18 -1.36
C ASP A 25 5.21 -11.48 -0.01
N HIS A 26 3.95 -11.29 0.39
CA HIS A 26 3.58 -10.79 1.71
C HIS A 26 2.59 -11.77 2.37
N PRO A 27 2.85 -12.21 3.61
CA PRO A 27 2.02 -13.23 4.27
C PRO A 27 0.54 -12.87 4.35
N GLU A 28 0.22 -11.59 4.61
CA GLU A 28 -1.17 -11.13 4.73
C GLU A 28 -1.91 -11.12 3.40
N LEU A 29 -1.21 -10.87 2.29
CA LEU A 29 -1.79 -10.90 0.96
C LEU A 29 -2.06 -12.34 0.53
N ALA A 30 -1.10 -13.24 0.78
CA ALA A 30 -1.26 -14.67 0.54
C ALA A 30 -2.45 -15.24 1.34
N ALA A 31 -2.60 -14.85 2.61
CA ALA A 31 -3.71 -15.24 3.46
C ALA A 31 -5.08 -14.72 2.95
N ALA A 32 -5.10 -13.54 2.34
CA ALA A 32 -6.29 -12.97 1.70
C ALA A 32 -6.62 -13.61 0.33
N GLY A 33 -5.85 -14.62 -0.12
CA GLY A 33 -5.99 -15.19 -1.47
C GLY A 33 -5.55 -14.22 -2.58
N LEU A 34 -4.94 -13.09 -2.20
CA LEU A 34 -4.30 -12.15 -3.08
C LEU A 34 -2.85 -12.62 -3.22
N GLY A 35 -2.64 -13.65 -4.05
CA GLY A 35 -1.29 -14.11 -4.41
C GLY A 35 -0.47 -12.95 -4.99
N PRO A 36 0.85 -13.11 -5.21
CA PRO A 36 1.62 -12.05 -5.84
C PRO A 36 1.00 -11.73 -7.20
N ALA A 37 0.38 -10.57 -7.33
CA ALA A 37 0.11 -10.01 -8.64
C ALA A 37 1.48 -9.65 -9.23
N PRO A 38 1.86 -10.22 -10.40
CA PRO A 38 3.24 -10.23 -10.83
C PRO A 38 3.66 -8.82 -11.24
N ASN A 39 4.56 -8.24 -10.46
CA ASN A 39 5.60 -7.42 -11.06
C ASN A 39 6.82 -8.33 -11.20
N GLU A 40 7.49 -8.30 -12.36
CA GLU A 40 8.75 -9.02 -12.57
C GLU A 40 9.86 -8.50 -11.64
N SER A 41 9.69 -7.28 -11.13
CA SER A 41 10.59 -6.61 -10.20
C SER A 41 9.89 -6.22 -8.90
N PRO A 42 10.60 -6.18 -7.76
CA PRO A 42 10.05 -5.67 -6.50
C PRO A 42 9.46 -4.27 -6.66
N ASN A 43 8.22 -4.07 -6.20
CA ASN A 43 7.56 -2.77 -6.24
C ASN A 43 7.92 -1.95 -5.00
N HIS A 44 8.92 -1.07 -5.14
CA HIS A 44 9.40 -0.20 -4.06
C HIS A 44 8.34 0.80 -3.57
N VAL A 45 7.37 1.16 -4.41
CA VAL A 45 6.24 2.02 -4.03
C VAL A 45 5.27 1.26 -3.13
N TYR A 46 4.95 0.00 -3.48
CA TYR A 46 4.10 -0.85 -2.65
C TYR A 46 4.71 -1.05 -1.26
N THR A 47 6.01 -1.33 -1.20
CA THR A 47 6.75 -1.46 0.07
C THR A 47 6.68 -0.17 0.88
N ALA A 48 6.85 1.00 0.24
CA ALA A 48 6.75 2.28 0.92
C ALA A 48 5.36 2.54 1.51
N VAL A 49 4.29 2.19 0.80
CA VAL A 49 2.92 2.30 1.32
C VAL A 49 2.73 1.39 2.54
N ARG A 50 3.18 0.13 2.48
CA ARG A 50 3.15 -0.77 3.65
C ARG A 50 3.92 -0.18 4.84
N SER A 51 5.12 0.37 4.61
CA SER A 51 5.92 1.00 5.67
C SER A 51 5.27 2.26 6.25
N ALA A 52 4.57 3.06 5.44
CA ALA A 52 3.86 4.24 5.93
C ALA A 52 2.65 3.85 6.81
N LEU A 53 1.91 2.81 6.42
CA LEU A 53 0.81 2.26 7.23
C LEU A 53 1.31 1.71 8.57
N TYR A 54 2.41 0.96 8.57
CA TYR A 54 3.06 0.53 9.81
C TYR A 54 3.57 1.71 10.64
N GLY A 55 4.16 2.73 9.99
CA GLY A 55 4.63 3.95 10.65
C GLY A 55 3.51 4.80 11.27
N LEU A 56 2.26 4.65 10.82
CA LEU A 56 1.08 5.21 11.48
C LEU A 56 0.72 4.48 12.79
N GLY A 57 1.33 3.33 13.06
CA GLY A 57 1.03 2.45 14.19
C GLY A 57 -0.07 1.43 13.93
N LEU A 58 -0.58 1.35 12.69
CA LEU A 58 -1.73 0.51 12.35
C LEU A 58 -1.36 -0.97 12.36
N ASP A 59 -2.01 -1.71 13.23
CA ASP A 59 -1.90 -3.15 13.43
C ASP A 59 -0.45 -3.60 13.63
N ALA A 60 0.28 -2.83 14.44
CA ALA A 60 1.72 -3.03 14.63
C ALA A 60 2.08 -4.41 15.20
N GLU A 61 1.20 -5.02 15.99
CA GLU A 61 1.40 -6.33 16.61
C GLU A 61 1.42 -7.47 15.58
N ASN A 62 0.68 -7.31 14.48
CA ASN A 62 0.58 -8.32 13.43
C ASN A 62 1.49 -8.03 12.23
N TYR A 63 2.25 -6.92 12.21
CA TYR A 63 3.09 -6.58 11.07
C TYR A 63 4.04 -7.73 10.66
N GLY A 64 3.95 -8.13 9.39
CA GLY A 64 4.73 -9.25 8.85
C GLY A 64 4.13 -10.64 9.10
N ARG A 65 2.93 -10.72 9.69
CA ARG A 65 2.17 -11.96 9.88
C ARG A 65 1.00 -12.06 8.89
N PRO A 66 0.48 -13.27 8.62
CA PRO A 66 -0.73 -13.47 7.84
C PRO A 66 -1.94 -12.64 8.29
N GLU A 67 -1.99 -12.30 9.58
CA GLU A 67 -3.09 -11.56 10.19
C GLU A 67 -3.00 -10.05 9.99
N TRP A 68 -1.91 -9.51 9.43
CA TRP A 68 -1.73 -8.06 9.33
C TRP A 68 -2.81 -7.41 8.45
N ASN A 69 -3.61 -6.54 9.07
CA ASN A 69 -4.66 -5.78 8.42
C ASN A 69 -4.64 -4.32 8.91
N PRO A 70 -3.76 -3.47 8.34
CA PRO A 70 -3.63 -2.07 8.78
C PRO A 70 -4.90 -1.24 8.56
N LEU A 71 -5.79 -1.66 7.64
CA LEU A 71 -7.06 -0.95 7.41
C LEU A 71 -8.14 -1.34 8.43
N GLY A 72 -7.97 -2.46 9.15
CA GLY A 72 -8.91 -2.91 10.18
C GLY A 72 -9.02 -1.94 11.36
N GLU A 73 -7.95 -1.20 11.64
CA GLU A 73 -7.96 -0.13 12.65
C GLU A 73 -8.67 1.16 12.16
N LEU A 74 -8.77 1.36 10.85
CA LEU A 74 -9.39 2.55 10.25
C LEU A 74 -10.89 2.34 9.98
N VAL A 75 -11.31 1.09 9.77
CA VAL A 75 -12.66 0.75 9.30
C VAL A 75 -13.16 -0.49 10.03
N SER A 76 -14.22 -0.32 10.84
CA SER A 76 -14.85 -1.43 11.55
C SER A 76 -15.64 -2.35 10.62
N ALA A 77 -15.76 -3.63 10.97
CA ALA A 77 -16.59 -4.59 10.24
C ALA A 77 -18.03 -4.07 10.06
N GLY A 78 -18.57 -4.21 8.85
CA GLY A 78 -19.89 -3.68 8.49
C GLY A 78 -19.91 -2.21 8.05
N SER A 79 -18.78 -1.50 8.13
CA SER A 79 -18.65 -0.15 7.57
C SER A 79 -18.52 -0.18 6.04
N THR A 80 -18.77 0.96 5.40
CA THR A 80 -18.66 1.13 3.95
C THR A 80 -17.37 1.86 3.58
N ILE A 81 -16.55 1.23 2.75
CA ILE A 81 -15.39 1.87 2.13
C ILE A 81 -15.81 2.47 0.79
N VAL A 82 -15.62 3.78 0.62
CA VAL A 82 -15.83 4.46 -0.66
C VAL A 82 -14.50 4.53 -1.40
N LEU A 83 -14.38 3.77 -2.48
CA LEU A 83 -13.27 3.93 -3.42
C LEU A 83 -13.54 5.15 -4.28
N LYS A 84 -12.88 6.27 -3.96
CA LYS A 84 -12.96 7.49 -4.77
C LYS A 84 -11.98 7.38 -5.94
N PRO A 85 -12.43 7.20 -7.19
CA PRO A 85 -11.54 7.31 -8.33
C PRO A 85 -10.98 8.74 -8.33
N ASN A 86 -9.67 8.87 -8.19
CA ASN A 86 -9.00 10.14 -8.39
C ASN A 86 -8.60 10.19 -9.87
N TRP A 87 -9.11 11.15 -10.63
CA TRP A 87 -8.63 11.38 -12.00
C TRP A 87 -7.30 12.12 -11.93
N ILE A 88 -6.23 11.42 -12.31
CA ILE A 88 -4.88 11.96 -12.32
C ILE A 88 -4.56 12.42 -13.74
N ARG A 89 -4.03 13.63 -13.91
CA ARG A 89 -3.51 14.10 -15.19
C ARG A 89 -2.14 13.47 -15.41
N HIS A 90 -1.79 13.19 -16.66
CA HIS A 90 -0.44 12.73 -17.03
C HIS A 90 0.62 13.85 -16.98
N TRP A 91 0.24 15.05 -16.55
CA TRP A 91 1.09 16.24 -16.44
C TRP A 91 0.74 16.99 -15.14
N ASN A 92 1.74 17.68 -14.57
CA ASN A 92 1.55 18.53 -13.41
C ASN A 92 1.00 19.90 -13.85
N PRO A 93 -0.16 20.36 -13.32
CA PRO A 93 -0.73 21.64 -13.71
C PRO A 93 -0.14 22.86 -13.02
N SER A 94 0.77 22.69 -12.07
CA SER A 94 1.54 23.82 -11.55
C SER A 94 2.63 24.17 -12.54
N ASP A 95 2.69 25.43 -12.95
CA ASP A 95 3.91 26.02 -13.50
C ASP A 95 4.97 26.03 -12.39
N ASP A 96 6.23 25.73 -12.72
CA ASP A 96 7.37 25.83 -11.80
C ASP A 96 7.54 27.25 -11.22
#